data_AF-A0A6J4XI97-F1
#
_entry.id   AF-A0A6J4XI97-F1
#
_cell.length_a   1.000
_cell.length_b   1.000
_cell.length_c   1.000
_cell.angle_alpha   90.00
_cell.angle_beta   90.00
_cell.angle_gamma   90.00
#
_symmetry.space_group_name_H-M   'P 1'
#
loop_
_entity.id
_entity.type
_entity.pdbx_description
1 polymer ?
#
loop_
_entity_poly.entity_id
_entity_poly.type
_entity_poly.pdbx_seq_one_letter_code
_entity_poly.pdbx_strand_id
1 'polypeptide(L)'
;MADATIKAKILRFDPDKDEKPYYQSYEVPVDRQVTVHELLNIIHRDFDGTLAFRDFKCFKGMCTTCILKLNGKSVKSCSTPVEPSTEIQIDPVTSGEVIRDLVVDFNNM
;
A
#
# COMPACT_ATOMS: atom_id res chain seq x y z
N MET A 1 -19.48 -20.51 -2.91
CA MET A 1 -18.81 -19.49 -3.74
C MET A 1 -17.60 -19.08 -2.93
N ALA A 2 -16.38 -19.33 -3.41
CA ALA A 2 -15.19 -19.03 -2.63
C ALA A 2 -14.95 -17.52 -2.73
N ASP A 3 -15.23 -16.79 -1.65
CA ASP A 3 -14.92 -15.37 -1.55
C ASP A 3 -13.40 -15.21 -1.63
N ALA A 4 -12.92 -14.83 -2.81
CA ALA A 4 -11.50 -14.74 -3.05
C ALA A 4 -10.95 -13.56 -2.23
N THR A 5 -9.88 -13.80 -1.47
CA THR A 5 -9.41 -12.85 -0.44
C THR A 5 -7.94 -12.56 -0.66
N ILE A 6 -7.54 -11.29 -0.68
CA ILE A 6 -6.15 -10.88 -0.72
C ILE A 6 -5.65 -10.69 0.71
N LYS A 7 -4.51 -11.32 1.03
CA LYS A 7 -3.82 -11.09 2.31
C LYS A 7 -2.75 -10.02 2.10
N ALA A 8 -2.99 -8.82 2.61
CA ALA A 8 -2.07 -7.70 2.50
C ALA A 8 -1.36 -7.45 3.83
N LYS A 9 -0.03 -7.64 3.84
CA LYS A 9 0.85 -7.22 4.94
C LYS A 9 1.34 -5.81 4.64
N ILE A 10 1.00 -4.85 5.47
CA ILE A 10 1.39 -3.44 5.29
C ILE A 10 2.30 -3.03 6.44
N LEU A 11 3.42 -2.39 6.11
CA LEU A 11 4.27 -1.74 7.10
C LEU A 11 3.58 -0.44 7.58
N ARG A 12 3.23 -0.41 8.86
CA ARG A 12 2.67 0.74 9.57
C ARG A 12 3.76 1.42 10.38
N PHE A 13 3.70 2.74 10.44
CA PHE A 13 4.61 3.55 11.24
C PHE A 13 3.99 4.91 11.51
N ASP A 14 3.73 5.21 12.78
CA ASP A 14 3.31 6.53 13.22
C ASP A 14 4.39 7.16 14.12
N PRO A 15 5.13 8.19 13.69
CA PRO A 15 6.21 8.77 14.49
C PRO A 15 5.72 9.39 15.82
N ASP A 16 4.44 9.73 15.91
CA ASP A 16 3.84 10.27 17.13
C ASP A 16 3.48 9.19 18.16
N LYS A 17 3.40 7.91 17.76
CA LYS A 17 2.90 6.81 18.60
C LYS A 17 3.83 5.60 18.69
N ASP A 18 4.56 5.31 17.63
CA ASP A 18 5.32 4.08 17.45
C ASP A 18 6.82 4.35 17.51
N GLU A 19 7.53 3.61 18.35
CA GLU A 19 9.01 3.67 18.40
C GLU A 19 9.66 3.00 17.18
N LYS A 20 8.97 2.02 16.56
CA LYS A 20 9.48 1.23 15.43
C LYS A 20 8.35 0.85 14.47
N PRO A 21 8.63 0.77 13.16
CA PRO A 21 7.67 0.25 12.19
C PRO A 21 7.25 -1.19 12.53
N TYR A 22 5.96 -1.49 12.32
CA TYR A 22 5.41 -2.83 12.52
C TYR A 22 4.59 -3.28 11.31
N TYR A 23 4.44 -4.59 11.15
CA TYR A 23 3.62 -5.14 10.08
C TYR A 23 2.21 -5.42 10.59
N GLN A 24 1.22 -4.94 9.85
CA GLN A 24 -0.18 -5.25 10.07
C GLN A 24 -0.74 -6.02 8.89
N SER A 25 -1.46 -7.10 9.16
CA SER A 25 -2.06 -7.96 8.12
C SER A 25 -3.54 -7.64 7.97
N TYR A 26 -3.98 -7.48 6.73
CA TYR A 26 -5.36 -7.24 6.35
C TYR A 26 -5.83 -8.33 5.40
N GLU A 27 -7.02 -8.87 5.64
CA GLU A 27 -7.66 -9.84 4.75
C GLU A 27 -8.79 -9.13 4.00
N VAL A 28 -8.57 -8.83 2.73
CA VAL A 28 -9.48 -8.02 1.92
C VAL A 28 -10.24 -8.93 0.94
N PRO A 29 -11.56 -9.08 1.08
CA PRO A 29 -12.36 -9.85 0.13
C PRO A 29 -12.48 -9.08 -1.18
N VAL A 30 -12.01 -9.68 -2.27
CA VAL A 30 -12.10 -9.13 -3.63
C VAL A 30 -12.52 -10.21 -4.62
N ASP A 31 -13.54 -9.91 -5.41
CA ASP A 31 -14.09 -10.83 -6.42
C ASP A 31 -13.34 -10.79 -7.76
N ARG A 32 -12.45 -9.80 -7.95
CA ARG A 32 -11.74 -9.53 -9.20
C ARG A 32 -10.31 -9.06 -8.96
N GLN A 33 -9.53 -9.03 -10.04
CA GLN A 33 -8.23 -8.37 -10.07
C GLN A 33 -8.39 -6.87 -9.75
N VAL A 34 -7.63 -6.39 -8.78
CA VAL A 34 -7.61 -4.99 -8.34
C VAL A 34 -6.20 -4.44 -8.42
N THR A 35 -6.03 -3.13 -8.49
CA THR A 35 -4.68 -2.55 -8.37
C THR A 35 -4.27 -2.47 -6.91
N VAL A 36 -2.95 -2.42 -6.63
CA VAL A 36 -2.45 -2.22 -5.26
C VAL A 36 -3.05 -0.96 -4.64
N HIS A 37 -3.20 0.09 -5.43
CA HIS A 37 -3.82 1.32 -4.93
C HIS A 37 -5.31 1.13 -4.59
N GLU A 38 -6.07 0.43 -5.43
CA GLU A 38 -7.48 0.15 -5.12
C GLU A 38 -7.61 -0.70 -3.84
N LEU A 39 -6.72 -1.68 -3.67
CA LEU A 39 -6.63 -2.47 -2.45
C LEU A 39 -6.36 -1.60 -1.20
N LEU A 40 -5.42 -0.65 -1.28
CA LEU A 40 -5.14 0.29 -0.18
C LEU A 40 -6.36 1.18 0.14
N ASN A 41 -7.11 1.61 -0.87
CA ASN A 41 -8.35 2.35 -0.68
C ASN A 41 -9.42 1.51 0.02
N ILE A 42 -9.59 0.25 -0.36
CA ILE A 42 -10.55 -0.66 0.31
C ILE A 42 -10.14 -0.86 1.77
N ILE A 43 -8.85 -1.07 2.05
CA ILE A 43 -8.35 -1.19 3.42
C ILE A 43 -8.65 0.08 4.20
N HIS A 44 -8.34 1.26 3.65
CA HIS A 44 -8.59 2.53 4.32
C HIS A 44 -10.08 2.78 4.59
N ARG A 45 -10.95 2.45 3.64
CA ARG A 45 -12.39 2.71 3.76
C ARG A 45 -13.09 1.72 4.68
N ASP A 46 -12.77 0.43 4.54
CA ASP A 46 -13.58 -0.65 5.10
C ASP A 46 -12.93 -1.33 6.32
N PHE A 47 -11.61 -1.17 6.52
CA PHE A 47 -10.86 -1.85 7.60
C PHE A 47 -10.18 -0.88 8.56
N ASP A 48 -9.43 0.11 8.06
CA ASP A 48 -8.61 1.01 8.86
C ASP A 48 -8.42 2.39 8.22
N GLY A 49 -9.28 3.33 8.61
CA GLY A 49 -9.22 4.73 8.17
C GLY A 49 -8.03 5.53 8.70
N THR A 50 -7.15 4.95 9.52
CA THR A 50 -5.92 5.62 9.97
C THR A 50 -4.74 5.37 9.04
N LEU A 51 -4.86 4.43 8.10
CA LEU A 51 -3.79 4.10 7.16
C LEU A 51 -3.46 5.30 6.28
N ALA A 52 -2.23 5.81 6.38
CA ALA A 52 -1.74 6.89 5.56
C ALA A 52 -1.00 6.35 4.32
N PHE A 53 -1.47 6.76 3.14
CA PHE A 53 -0.81 6.49 1.86
C PHE A 53 -1.08 7.65 0.90
N ARG A 54 -0.29 7.72 -0.17
CA ARG A 54 -0.44 8.79 -1.16
C ARG A 54 -1.56 8.46 -2.15
N ASP A 55 -2.69 9.14 -2.03
CA ASP A 55 -3.88 8.93 -2.89
C ASP A 55 -3.73 9.50 -4.32
N PHE A 56 -2.58 10.12 -4.66
CA PHE A 56 -2.45 10.77 -5.97
C PHE A 56 -2.31 9.78 -7.13
N LYS A 57 -3.34 9.70 -7.97
CA LYS A 57 -3.36 8.96 -9.23
C LYS A 57 -3.22 9.91 -10.42
N CYS A 58 -2.09 9.88 -11.14
CA CYS A 58 -2.00 10.52 -12.46
C CYS A 58 -2.65 9.66 -13.56
N PHE A 59 -2.78 8.35 -13.35
CA PHE A 59 -3.22 7.34 -14.34
C PHE A 59 -2.43 7.29 -15.67
N LYS A 60 -1.51 8.23 -15.90
CA LYS A 60 -0.64 8.27 -17.08
C LYS A 60 0.73 7.62 -16.82
N GLY A 61 0.97 7.08 -15.62
CA GLY A 61 2.24 6.46 -15.24
C GLY A 61 3.45 7.40 -15.16
N MET A 62 3.24 8.71 -15.31
CA MET A 62 4.29 9.73 -15.32
C MET A 62 4.63 10.26 -13.92
N CYS A 63 3.66 10.27 -12.99
CA CYS A 63 3.94 10.67 -11.62
C CYS A 63 4.60 9.51 -10.85
N THR A 64 5.88 9.63 -10.54
CA THR A 64 6.65 8.70 -9.70
C THR A 64 6.23 8.74 -8.22
N THR A 65 5.15 9.45 -7.91
CA THR A 65 4.67 9.70 -6.55
C THR A 65 3.94 8.52 -5.91
N CYS A 66 3.57 7.51 -6.70
CA CYS A 66 2.80 6.34 -6.26
C CYS A 66 3.68 5.08 -6.13
N ILE A 67 5.00 5.27 -6.09
CA ILE A 67 5.98 4.19 -5.95
C ILE A 67 5.94 3.64 -4.53
N LEU A 68 5.84 2.31 -4.43
CA LEU A 68 5.95 1.56 -3.20
C LEU A 68 6.70 0.26 -3.47
N LYS A 69 7.00 -0.51 -2.41
CA LYS A 69 7.56 -1.84 -2.54
C LYS A 69 6.45 -2.88 -2.37
N LEU A 70 6.30 -3.74 -3.37
CA LEU A 70 5.42 -4.91 -3.34
C LEU A 70 6.29 -6.17 -3.33
N ASN A 71 6.21 -6.97 -2.28
CA ASN A 71 7.05 -8.18 -2.09
C ASN A 71 8.55 -7.88 -2.30
N GLY A 72 9.03 -6.75 -1.76
CA GLY A 72 10.41 -6.28 -1.89
C GLY A 72 10.78 -5.64 -3.24
N LYS A 73 9.90 -5.67 -4.25
CA LYS A 73 10.12 -5.04 -5.56
C LYS A 73 9.50 -3.65 -5.62
N SER A 74 10.25 -2.66 -6.07
CA SER A 74 9.72 -1.31 -6.30
C SER A 74 8.75 -1.32 -7.48
N VAL A 75 7.49 -0.95 -7.23
CA VAL A 75 6.41 -0.93 -8.22
C VAL A 75 5.58 0.35 -8.09
N LYS A 76 4.77 0.65 -9.11
CA LYS A 76 3.82 1.77 -9.08
C LYS A 76 2.45 1.26 -8.69
N SER A 77 1.96 1.66 -7.51
CA SER A 77 0.69 1.17 -6.97
C SER A 77 -0.53 1.40 -7.89
N CYS A 78 -0.50 2.47 -8.69
CA CYS A 78 -1.60 2.83 -9.59
C CYS A 78 -1.70 1.96 -10.85
N SER A 79 -0.64 1.25 -11.23
CA SER A 79 -0.58 0.43 -12.45
C SER A 79 -0.28 -1.04 -12.18
N THR A 80 0.03 -1.41 -10.94
CA THR A 80 0.33 -2.80 -10.58
C THR A 80 -0.95 -3.52 -10.16
N PRO A 81 -1.39 -4.54 -10.92
CA PRO A 81 -2.51 -5.37 -10.52
C PRO A 81 -2.11 -6.41 -9.47
N VAL A 82 -3.09 -6.86 -8.70
CA VAL A 82 -3.01 -7.93 -7.70
C VAL A 82 -4.15 -8.90 -7.96
N GLU A 83 -3.80 -10.18 -8.06
CA GLU A 83 -4.79 -11.25 -8.21
C GLU A 83 -5.45 -11.60 -6.88
N PRO A 84 -6.75 -11.92 -6.88
CA PRO A 84 -7.41 -12.44 -5.70
C PRO A 84 -6.76 -13.75 -5.21
N SER A 85 -6.89 -14.06 -3.92
CA SER A 85 -6.25 -15.25 -3.28
C SER A 85 -4.71 -15.22 -3.26
N THR A 86 -4.10 -14.03 -3.36
CA THR A 86 -2.66 -13.84 -3.24
C THR A 86 -2.28 -13.23 -1.89
N GLU A 87 -1.12 -13.59 -1.38
CA GLU A 87 -0.47 -12.89 -0.26
C GLU A 87 0.54 -11.88 -0.80
N ILE A 88 0.41 -10.63 -0.34
CA ILE A 88 1.30 -9.54 -0.72
C ILE A 88 1.83 -8.82 0.51
N GLN A 89 3.05 -8.33 0.41
CA GLN A 89 3.67 -7.41 1.37
C GLN A 89 3.86 -6.06 0.71
N ILE A 90 3.42 -5.00 1.39
CA ILE A 90 3.50 -3.62 0.96
C ILE A 90 4.38 -2.85 1.95
N ASP A 91 5.49 -2.34 1.43
CA ASP A 91 6.44 -1.53 2.18
C ASP A 91 6.54 -0.13 1.54
N PRO A 92 6.89 0.92 2.33
CA PRO A 92 7.23 2.21 1.78
C PRO A 92 8.47 2.09 0.87
N VAL A 93 8.60 3.04 -0.06
CA VAL A 93 9.79 3.10 -0.91
C VAL A 93 11.02 3.44 -0.07
N THR A 94 12.11 2.69 -0.24
CA THR A 94 13.33 2.87 0.57
C THR A 94 14.14 4.11 0.21
N SER A 95 13.79 4.78 -0.89
CA SER A 95 14.52 5.95 -1.40
C SER A 95 14.27 7.24 -0.62
N GLY A 96 13.31 7.27 0.31
CA GLY A 96 12.93 8.46 1.06
C GLY A 96 12.72 8.16 2.54
N GLU A 97 12.73 9.22 3.35
CA GLU A 97 12.41 9.14 4.77
C GLU A 97 10.90 8.87 4.94
N VAL A 98 10.55 7.86 5.73
CA VAL A 98 9.15 7.51 5.99
C VAL A 98 8.58 8.53 6.98
N ILE A 99 7.65 9.36 6.51
CA ILE A 99 6.95 10.34 7.35
C ILE A 99 5.90 9.61 8.19
N ARG A 100 5.06 8.80 7.55
CA ARG A 100 3.99 8.01 8.21
C ARG A 100 3.52 6.88 7.31
N ASP A 101 3.42 5.67 7.83
CA ASP A 101 2.97 4.46 7.13
C ASP A 101 3.65 4.30 5.75
N LEU A 102 2.92 4.52 4.65
CA LEU A 102 3.41 4.41 3.28
C LEU A 102 3.78 5.78 2.65
N VAL A 103 3.66 6.86 3.42
CA VAL A 103 3.99 8.22 3.00
C VAL A 103 5.47 8.47 3.26
N VAL A 104 6.21 8.69 2.18
CA VAL A 104 7.61 9.13 2.23
C VAL A 104 7.72 10.60 1.86
N ASP A 105 8.74 11.27 2.40
CA ASP A 105 9.09 12.61 1.93
C ASP A 105 9.71 12.54 0.54
N PHE A 106 9.13 13.28 -0.41
CA PHE A 106 9.63 13.43 -1.78
C PHE A 106 10.41 14.72 -1.99
N ASN A 107 10.45 15.62 -1.01
CA ASN A 107 11.10 16.93 -1.15
C ASN A 107 12.63 16.83 -1.21
N ASN A 108 13.20 15.70 -0.77
CA ASN A 108 14.63 15.43 -0.69
C ASN A 108 15.13 14.34 -1.67
N MET A 109 14.38 14.07 -2.74
CA MET A 109 14.77 13.10 -3.80
C MET A 109 15.50 13.75 -4.97
#